data_AF-A0A922IAD1-F1
#
_entry.id   AF-A0A922IAD1-F1
#
_cell.length_a   1.000
_cell.length_b   1.000
_cell.length_c   1.000
_cell.angle_alpha   90.00
_cell.angle_beta   90.00
_cell.angle_gamma   90.00
#
_symmetry.space_group_name_H-M   'P 1'
#
loop_
_entity.id
_entity.type
_entity.pdbx_description
1 polymer ?
#
loop_
_entity_poly.entity_id
_entity_poly.type
_entity_poly.pdbx_seq_one_letter_code
_entity_poly.pdbx_strand_id
1 'polypeptide(L)'
;MSLVSSALDTFKKSRNDFLTTHTDEYSRLLKYQLKLEDKFSSTTPTGLKFFDLSLQDTMRLLLQRGEYKLSDELRKEFKVPDKRYYYLRLITMAEMDEWLELERFSKAKKSPIGYEPFVDVCIQRQNRYEAQKYLPKIRDENKIKYYIKTGNLEDAAKFAFDKKDVEALSFILTKCSSPSIGGSSHHRMLQEKIRTMIGQISK
;
A
#
# COMPACT_ATOMS: atom_id res chain seq x y z
N MET A 1 -28.20 2.90 -19.18
CA MET A 1 -27.58 3.72 -20.25
C MET A 1 -28.50 4.84 -20.75
N SER A 2 -29.76 4.58 -21.15
CA SER A 2 -30.69 5.61 -21.66
C SER A 2 -30.97 6.78 -20.67
N LEU A 3 -31.13 6.48 -19.38
CA LEU A 3 -31.33 7.50 -18.34
C LEU A 3 -30.12 8.43 -18.17
N VAL A 4 -28.89 7.89 -18.24
CA VAL A 4 -27.65 8.67 -18.13
C VAL A 4 -27.50 9.61 -19.32
N SER A 5 -27.83 9.14 -20.53
CA SER A 5 -27.87 9.98 -21.73
C SER A 5 -28.88 11.12 -21.59
N SER A 6 -30.10 10.83 -21.13
CA SER A 6 -31.13 11.86 -20.88
C SER A 6 -30.70 12.89 -19.82
N ALA A 7 -30.03 12.44 -18.76
CA ALA A 7 -29.48 13.32 -17.72
C ALA A 7 -28.39 14.22 -18.29
N LEU A 8 -27.46 13.68 -19.08
CA LEU A 8 -26.40 14.43 -19.74
C LEU A 8 -26.95 15.53 -20.65
N ASP A 9 -27.98 15.23 -21.44
CA ASP A 9 -28.63 16.21 -22.32
C ASP A 9 -29.31 17.32 -21.52
N THR A 10 -29.91 16.98 -20.37
CA THR A 10 -30.52 17.94 -19.46
C THR A 10 -29.48 18.87 -18.85
N PHE A 11 -28.33 18.35 -18.40
CA PHE A 11 -27.25 19.14 -17.82
C PHE A 11 -26.54 20.05 -18.84
N LYS A 12 -26.42 19.59 -20.10
CA LYS A 12 -25.94 20.44 -21.20
C LYS A 12 -26.90 21.60 -21.47
N LYS A 13 -28.20 21.33 -21.52
CA LYS A 13 -29.24 22.37 -21.72
C LYS A 13 -29.26 23.38 -20.57
N SER A 14 -29.08 22.93 -19.34
CA SER A 14 -29.03 23.81 -18.17
C SER A 14 -27.68 24.52 -17.97
N ARG A 15 -26.70 24.31 -18.86
CA ARG A 15 -25.33 24.86 -18.78
C ARG A 15 -24.65 24.57 -17.44
N ASN A 16 -24.88 23.38 -16.89
CA ASN A 16 -24.22 22.92 -15.67
C ASN A 16 -22.96 22.12 -16.04
N ASP A 17 -21.81 22.81 -16.10
CA ASP A 17 -20.54 22.22 -16.55
C ASP A 17 -20.05 21.09 -15.64
N PHE A 18 -20.24 21.23 -14.32
CA PHE A 18 -19.86 20.23 -13.33
C PHE A 18 -20.61 18.91 -13.54
N LEU A 19 -21.94 18.97 -13.60
CA LEU A 19 -22.77 17.78 -13.79
C LEU A 19 -22.61 17.19 -15.20
N THR A 20 -22.41 18.04 -16.21
CA THR A 20 -22.13 17.59 -17.59
C THR A 20 -20.84 16.77 -17.62
N THR A 21 -19.76 17.28 -17.01
CA THR A 21 -18.45 16.61 -16.99
C THR A 21 -18.52 15.26 -16.28
N HIS A 22 -19.10 15.21 -15.08
CA HIS A 22 -19.16 13.96 -14.31
C HIS A 22 -20.14 12.94 -14.89
N THR A 23 -21.24 13.38 -15.50
CA THR A 23 -22.18 12.47 -16.17
C THR A 23 -21.57 11.90 -17.46
N ASP A 24 -20.77 12.67 -18.18
CA ASP A 24 -20.00 12.17 -19.33
C ASP A 24 -18.95 11.13 -18.90
N GLU A 25 -18.17 11.43 -17.86
CA GLU A 25 -17.21 10.49 -17.27
C GLU A 25 -17.88 9.18 -16.83
N TYR A 26 -19.00 9.28 -16.11
CA TYR A 26 -19.77 8.10 -15.69
C TYR A 26 -20.31 7.31 -16.89
N SER A 27 -20.82 7.98 -17.92
CA SER A 27 -21.25 7.34 -19.18
C SER A 27 -20.10 6.60 -19.87
N ARG A 28 -18.90 7.18 -19.91
CA ARG A 28 -17.69 6.54 -20.45
C ARG A 28 -17.30 5.31 -19.63
N LEU A 29 -17.36 5.39 -18.29
CA LEU A 29 -17.08 4.25 -17.41
C LEU A 29 -18.05 3.10 -17.66
N LEU A 30 -19.36 3.37 -17.73
CA LEU A 30 -20.36 2.33 -18.01
C LEU A 30 -20.11 1.64 -19.36
N LYS A 31 -19.74 2.40 -20.41
CA LYS A 31 -19.37 1.82 -21.71
C LYS A 31 -18.13 0.94 -21.62
N TYR A 32 -17.14 1.34 -20.83
CA TYR A 32 -15.94 0.53 -20.59
C TYR A 32 -16.29 -0.77 -19.83
N GLN A 33 -17.09 -0.68 -18.77
CA GLN A 33 -17.53 -1.83 -17.99
C GLN A 33 -18.31 -2.84 -18.83
N LEU A 34 -19.18 -2.39 -19.75
CA LEU A 34 -19.86 -3.30 -20.69
C LEU A 34 -18.85 -4.09 -21.54
N LYS A 35 -17.80 -3.45 -22.05
CA LYS A 35 -16.73 -4.16 -22.79
C LYS A 35 -15.97 -5.15 -21.91
N LEU A 36 -15.81 -4.86 -20.62
CA LEU A 36 -15.20 -5.81 -19.67
C LEU A 36 -16.11 -7.02 -19.45
N GLU A 37 -17.43 -6.83 -19.33
CA GLU A 37 -18.39 -7.95 -19.22
C GLU A 37 -18.33 -8.86 -20.45
N ASP A 38 -18.26 -8.28 -21.64
CA ASP A 38 -18.12 -9.02 -22.89
C ASP A 38 -16.77 -9.76 -22.96
N LYS A 39 -15.70 -9.17 -22.41
CA LYS A 39 -14.36 -9.81 -22.37
C LYS A 39 -14.28 -10.96 -21.36
N PHE A 40 -14.99 -10.83 -20.23
CA PHE A 40 -14.89 -11.75 -19.09
C PHE A 40 -16.17 -12.56 -18.86
N SER A 41 -16.92 -12.88 -19.93
CA SER A 41 -18.28 -13.46 -19.88
C SER A 41 -18.45 -14.78 -19.12
N SER A 42 -17.38 -15.36 -18.57
CA SER A 42 -17.45 -16.43 -17.57
C SER A 42 -17.77 -15.87 -16.18
N THR A 43 -18.91 -16.28 -15.64
CA THR A 43 -19.39 -15.99 -14.29
C THR A 43 -18.26 -16.05 -13.27
N THR A 44 -18.06 -14.93 -12.57
CA THR A 44 -17.08 -14.82 -11.48
C THR A 44 -17.36 -15.85 -10.39
N PRO A 45 -16.33 -16.44 -9.77
CA PRO A 45 -16.49 -17.22 -8.53
C PRO A 45 -17.17 -16.41 -7.40
N THR A 46 -17.06 -15.08 -7.47
CA THR A 46 -17.67 -14.12 -6.54
C THR A 46 -19.05 -13.60 -6.99
N GLY A 47 -19.50 -13.90 -8.21
CA GLY A 47 -20.74 -13.37 -8.80
C GLY A 47 -20.73 -11.86 -9.11
N LEU A 48 -19.63 -11.16 -8.82
CA LEU A 48 -19.50 -9.71 -9.02
C LEU A 48 -19.32 -9.36 -10.51
N LYS A 49 -20.20 -8.47 -10.97
CA LYS A 49 -20.23 -7.86 -12.30
C LYS A 49 -19.50 -6.51 -12.27
N PHE A 50 -18.88 -6.13 -13.38
CA PHE A 50 -18.28 -4.81 -13.59
C PHE A 50 -19.31 -3.70 -13.74
N PHE A 51 -20.49 -4.00 -14.30
CA PHE A 51 -21.50 -2.98 -14.58
C PHE A 51 -21.92 -2.23 -13.31
N ASP A 52 -21.92 -0.90 -13.40
CA ASP A 52 -22.32 0.04 -12.34
C ASP A 52 -21.42 0.07 -11.09
N LEU A 53 -20.22 -0.52 -11.18
CA LEU A 53 -19.21 -0.31 -10.15
C LEU A 53 -18.67 1.11 -10.19
N SER A 54 -18.20 1.61 -9.05
CA SER A 54 -17.38 2.81 -9.04
C SER A 54 -16.10 2.60 -9.83
N LEU A 55 -15.45 3.67 -10.29
CA LEU A 55 -14.14 3.60 -10.94
C LEU A 55 -13.11 2.84 -10.08
N GLN A 56 -13.14 3.09 -8.77
CA GLN A 56 -12.25 2.44 -7.81
C GLN A 56 -12.53 0.94 -7.69
N ASP A 57 -13.80 0.55 -7.60
CA ASP A 57 -14.18 -0.85 -7.47
C ASP A 57 -13.96 -1.62 -8.77
N THR A 58 -14.12 -0.95 -9.92
CA THR A 58 -13.75 -1.48 -11.23
C THR A 58 -12.25 -1.78 -11.28
N MET A 59 -11.39 -0.83 -10.88
CA MET A 59 -9.94 -1.06 -10.80
C MET A 59 -9.59 -2.16 -9.79
N ARG A 60 -10.21 -2.17 -8.60
CA ARG A 60 -10.01 -3.22 -7.59
C ARG A 60 -10.33 -4.60 -8.16
N LEU A 61 -11.46 -4.74 -8.85
CA LEU A 61 -11.88 -6.00 -9.44
C LEU A 61 -10.94 -6.46 -10.56
N LEU A 62 -10.41 -5.54 -11.38
CA LEU A 62 -9.37 -5.87 -12.36
C LEU A 62 -8.10 -6.36 -11.68
N LEU A 63 -7.63 -5.67 -10.63
CA LEU A 63 -6.47 -6.09 -9.83
C LEU A 63 -6.69 -7.47 -9.21
N GLN A 64 -7.89 -7.74 -8.70
CA GLN A 64 -8.29 -9.04 -8.14
C GLN A 64 -8.28 -10.18 -9.16
N ARG A 65 -8.39 -9.87 -10.45
CA ARG A 65 -8.31 -10.83 -11.54
C ARG A 65 -6.91 -10.94 -12.15
N GLY A 66 -5.92 -10.24 -11.59
CA GLY A 66 -4.56 -10.18 -12.16
C GLY A 66 -4.46 -9.30 -13.42
N GLU A 67 -5.51 -8.54 -13.76
CA GLU A 67 -5.60 -7.69 -14.94
C GLU A 67 -4.94 -6.32 -14.71
N TYR A 68 -3.67 -6.34 -14.29
CA TYR A 68 -2.92 -5.14 -13.91
C TYR A 68 -2.78 -4.12 -15.04
N LYS A 69 -2.67 -4.60 -16.29
CA LYS A 69 -2.55 -3.73 -17.47
C LYS A 69 -3.84 -2.94 -17.71
N LEU A 70 -4.99 -3.62 -17.69
CA LEU A 70 -6.29 -2.96 -17.84
C LEU A 70 -6.55 -1.97 -16.70
N SER A 71 -6.18 -2.33 -15.47
CA SER A 71 -6.27 -1.42 -14.32
C SER A 71 -5.40 -0.17 -14.51
N ASP A 72 -4.17 -0.32 -15.02
CA ASP A 72 -3.26 0.80 -15.30
C ASP A 72 -3.74 1.68 -16.47
N GLU A 73 -4.42 1.11 -17.47
CA GLU A 73 -5.07 1.83 -18.56
C GLU A 73 -6.24 2.67 -18.04
N LEU A 74 -7.11 2.07 -17.23
CA LEU A 74 -8.27 2.75 -16.65
C LEU A 74 -7.84 3.91 -15.74
N ARG A 75 -6.77 3.73 -14.95
CA ARG A 75 -6.14 4.81 -14.18
C ARG A 75 -5.76 6.00 -15.05
N LYS A 76 -5.13 5.76 -16.21
CA LYS A 76 -4.69 6.82 -17.13
C LYS A 76 -5.87 7.52 -17.79
N GLU A 77 -6.85 6.75 -18.27
CA GLU A 77 -8.03 7.26 -18.97
C GLU A 77 -8.86 8.20 -18.08
N PHE A 78 -9.05 7.82 -16.82
CA PHE A 78 -9.80 8.60 -15.84
C PHE A 78 -8.93 9.53 -14.99
N LYS A 79 -7.64 9.68 -15.34
CA LYS A 79 -6.68 10.57 -14.68
C LYS A 79 -6.65 10.40 -13.16
N VAL A 80 -6.73 9.15 -12.69
CA VAL A 80 -6.73 8.84 -11.27
C VAL A 80 -5.37 9.23 -10.68
N PRO A 81 -5.32 10.00 -9.58
CA PRO A 81 -4.06 10.39 -8.96
C PRO A 81 -3.18 9.20 -8.61
N ASP A 82 -1.89 9.28 -8.94
CA ASP A 82 -0.93 8.19 -8.74
C ASP A 82 -0.90 7.67 -7.31
N LYS A 83 -0.91 8.56 -6.31
CA LYS A 83 -0.96 8.16 -4.90
C LYS A 83 -2.18 7.31 -4.56
N ARG A 84 -3.36 7.70 -5.04
CA ARG A 84 -4.62 6.97 -4.80
C ARG A 84 -4.56 5.58 -5.44
N TYR A 85 -4.10 5.52 -6.67
CA TYR A 85 -3.99 4.25 -7.39
C TYR A 85 -2.94 3.31 -6.77
N TYR A 86 -1.78 3.83 -6.39
CA TYR A 86 -0.74 3.03 -5.73
C TYR A 86 -1.25 2.45 -4.41
N TYR A 87 -1.98 3.23 -3.62
CA TYR A 87 -2.55 2.75 -2.37
C TYR A 87 -3.60 1.67 -2.63
N LEU A 88 -4.50 1.87 -3.60
CA LEU A 88 -5.48 0.85 -4.01
C LEU A 88 -4.80 -0.45 -4.45
N ARG A 89 -3.80 -0.36 -5.33
CA ARG A 89 -3.07 -1.52 -5.83
C ARG A 89 -2.34 -2.28 -4.73
N LEU A 90 -1.70 -1.56 -3.81
CA LEU A 90 -1.02 -2.11 -2.64
C LEU A 90 -1.99 -2.90 -1.75
N ILE A 91 -3.09 -2.27 -1.31
CA ILE A 91 -4.04 -2.94 -0.40
C ILE A 91 -4.70 -4.13 -1.07
N THR A 92 -5.05 -4.04 -2.35
CA THR A 92 -5.68 -5.15 -3.09
C THR A 92 -4.72 -6.33 -3.25
N MET A 93 -3.45 -6.09 -3.63
CA MET A 93 -2.45 -7.17 -3.71
C MET A 93 -2.22 -7.83 -2.35
N ALA A 94 -2.13 -7.05 -1.27
CA ALA A 94 -1.95 -7.58 0.08
C ALA A 94 -3.18 -8.36 0.58
N GLU A 95 -4.40 -7.91 0.24
CA GLU A 95 -5.64 -8.62 0.57
C GLU A 95 -5.72 -10.01 -0.09
N MET A 96 -5.11 -10.15 -1.27
CA MET A 96 -5.03 -11.39 -2.05
C MET A 96 -3.81 -12.25 -1.73
N ASP A 97 -2.93 -11.80 -0.82
CA ASP A 97 -1.65 -12.44 -0.52
C ASP A 97 -0.73 -12.60 -1.75
N GLU A 98 -0.85 -11.70 -2.73
CA GLU A 98 -0.05 -11.66 -3.97
C GLU A 98 1.34 -11.05 -3.73
N TRP A 99 2.10 -11.64 -2.79
CA TRP A 99 3.37 -11.09 -2.31
C TRP A 99 4.45 -10.99 -3.39
N LEU A 100 4.48 -11.94 -4.33
CA LEU A 100 5.44 -11.93 -5.44
C LEU A 100 5.18 -10.73 -6.36
N GLU A 101 3.91 -10.45 -6.67
CA GLU A 101 3.55 -9.29 -7.47
C GLU A 101 3.72 -7.98 -6.70
N LEU A 102 3.49 -8.00 -5.39
CA LEU A 102 3.77 -6.84 -4.55
C LEU A 102 5.27 -6.49 -4.56
N GLU A 103 6.14 -7.50 -4.48
CA GLU A 103 7.59 -7.29 -4.55
C GLU A 103 8.00 -6.71 -5.90
N ARG A 104 7.48 -7.27 -7.01
CA ARG A 104 7.69 -6.75 -8.37
C ARG A 104 7.22 -5.30 -8.49
N PHE A 105 6.03 -5.01 -7.99
CA PHE A 105 5.45 -3.68 -7.98
C PHE A 105 6.33 -2.68 -7.22
N SER A 106 6.89 -3.07 -6.07
CA SER A 106 7.80 -2.23 -5.28
C SER A 106 9.13 -1.89 -5.98
N LYS A 107 9.51 -2.67 -7.00
CA LYS A 107 10.77 -2.52 -7.76
C LYS A 107 10.56 -1.80 -9.09
N ALA A 108 9.34 -1.81 -9.62
CA ALA A 108 9.05 -1.27 -10.95
C ALA A 108 9.31 0.24 -11.06
N LYS A 109 8.87 1.02 -10.09
CA LYS A 109 9.07 2.49 -10.02
C LYS A 109 9.12 2.95 -8.57
N LYS A 110 9.73 4.11 -8.32
CA LYS A 110 9.70 4.75 -7.00
C LYS A 110 8.25 5.02 -6.59
N SER A 111 7.85 4.46 -5.47
CA SER A 111 6.49 4.59 -4.95
C SER A 111 6.18 6.05 -4.55
N PRO A 112 5.08 6.66 -5.07
CA PRO A 112 4.63 8.00 -4.68
C PRO A 112 4.00 8.03 -3.28
N ILE A 113 3.73 6.86 -2.67
CA ILE A 113 3.21 6.71 -1.31
C ILE A 113 4.31 6.35 -0.29
N GLY A 114 5.57 6.28 -0.71
CA GLY A 114 6.66 5.76 0.13
C GLY A 114 6.62 4.23 0.24
N TYR A 115 7.35 3.69 1.22
CA TYR A 115 7.44 2.24 1.47
C TYR A 115 6.95 1.85 2.86
N GLU A 116 6.67 2.84 3.70
CA GLU A 116 5.97 2.70 4.98
C GLU A 116 4.64 1.93 4.82
N PRO A 117 3.75 2.27 3.86
CA PRO A 117 2.51 1.51 3.68
C PRO A 117 2.75 0.05 3.26
N PHE A 118 3.84 -0.23 2.54
CA PHE A 118 4.16 -1.61 2.13
C PHE A 118 4.47 -2.48 3.35
N VAL A 119 5.23 -1.94 4.31
CA VAL A 119 5.48 -2.66 5.57
C VAL A 119 4.20 -2.80 6.38
N ASP A 120 3.37 -1.75 6.45
CA ASP A 120 2.13 -1.78 7.22
C ASP A 120 1.18 -2.89 6.77
N VAL A 121 0.93 -3.02 5.46
CA VAL A 121 0.05 -4.08 4.95
C VAL A 121 0.64 -5.47 5.17
N CYS A 122 1.96 -5.63 5.07
CA CYS A 122 2.61 -6.92 5.35
C CYS A 122 2.45 -7.33 6.81
N ILE A 123 2.63 -6.39 7.75
CA ILE A 123 2.42 -6.65 9.18
C ILE A 123 0.95 -6.95 9.48
N GLN A 124 0.02 -6.20 8.87
CA GLN A 124 -1.43 -6.44 9.03
C GLN A 124 -1.83 -7.86 8.58
N ARG A 125 -1.20 -8.36 7.51
CA ARG A 125 -1.38 -9.72 7.00
C ARG A 125 -0.45 -10.75 7.65
N GLN A 126 0.23 -10.38 8.73
CA GLN A 126 1.16 -11.22 9.51
C GLN A 126 2.36 -11.77 8.70
N ASN A 127 2.65 -11.21 7.52
CA ASN A 127 3.78 -11.60 6.69
C ASN A 127 5.01 -10.75 7.01
N ARG A 128 5.68 -11.06 8.12
CA ARG A 128 6.90 -10.35 8.55
C ARG A 128 8.08 -10.56 7.61
N TYR A 129 8.17 -11.71 6.95
CA TYR A 129 9.23 -12.00 5.99
C TYR A 129 9.18 -11.04 4.81
N GLU A 130 7.98 -10.82 4.24
CA GLU A 130 7.79 -9.87 3.16
C GLU A 130 8.02 -8.42 3.61
N ALA A 131 7.58 -8.06 4.82
CA ALA A 131 7.80 -6.74 5.40
C ALA A 131 9.29 -6.35 5.44
N GLN A 132 10.19 -7.29 5.73
CA GLN A 132 11.63 -7.04 5.80
C GLN A 132 12.22 -6.53 4.49
N LYS A 133 11.66 -6.94 3.34
CA LYS A 133 12.15 -6.53 2.01
C LYS A 133 11.97 -5.04 1.74
N TYR A 134 11.04 -4.38 2.43
CA TYR A 134 10.72 -2.96 2.23
C TYR A 134 11.42 -2.04 3.23
N LEU A 135 11.89 -2.55 4.37
CA LEU A 135 12.57 -1.76 5.41
C LEU A 135 13.77 -0.95 4.89
N PRO A 136 14.65 -1.47 4.00
CA PRO A 136 15.76 -0.68 3.47
C PRO A 136 15.32 0.57 2.69
N LYS A 137 14.09 0.56 2.16
CA LYS A 137 13.53 1.62 1.32
C LYS A 137 12.77 2.69 2.12
N ILE A 138 12.56 2.48 3.42
CA ILE A 138 11.94 3.46 4.32
C ILE A 138 12.89 4.63 4.54
N ARG A 139 12.32 5.83 4.67
CA ARG A 139 13.08 7.05 4.95
C ARG A 139 13.73 6.96 6.33
N ASP A 140 14.96 7.48 6.43
CA ASP A 140 15.76 7.46 7.65
C ASP A 140 14.99 7.91 8.90
N GLU A 141 14.20 8.98 8.79
CA GLU A 141 13.35 9.55 9.85
C GLU A 141 12.38 8.52 10.47
N ASN A 142 11.88 7.59 9.66
CA ASN A 142 10.91 6.57 10.09
C ASN A 142 11.57 5.20 10.34
N LYS A 143 12.83 5.03 9.99
CA LYS A 143 13.45 3.71 9.84
C LYS A 143 13.52 2.95 11.16
N ILE A 144 13.90 3.63 12.24
CA ILE A 144 13.94 3.06 13.60
C ILE A 144 12.55 2.59 14.03
N LYS A 145 11.52 3.43 13.85
CA LYS A 145 10.12 3.10 14.17
C LYS A 145 9.68 1.82 13.47
N TYR A 146 10.00 1.65 12.19
CA TYR A 146 9.59 0.49 11.41
C TYR A 146 10.43 -0.77 11.68
N TYR A 147 11.73 -0.64 11.99
CA TYR A 147 12.52 -1.76 12.50
C TYR A 147 11.95 -2.30 13.82
N ILE A 148 11.57 -1.42 14.75
CA ILE A 148 10.92 -1.82 16.00
C ILE A 148 9.56 -2.47 15.71
N LYS A 149 8.74 -1.87 14.81
CA LYS A 149 7.42 -2.40 14.45
C LYS A 149 7.48 -3.82 13.85
N THR A 150 8.55 -4.13 13.12
CA THR A 150 8.78 -5.46 12.52
C THR A 150 9.47 -6.44 13.47
N GLY A 151 9.94 -5.99 14.64
CA GLY A 151 10.66 -6.79 15.63
C GLY A 151 12.16 -6.90 15.37
N ASN A 152 12.70 -6.17 14.40
CA ASN A 152 14.13 -6.18 14.04
C ASN A 152 14.92 -5.19 14.93
N LEU A 153 14.99 -5.50 16.23
CA LEU A 153 15.61 -4.60 17.23
C LEU A 153 17.13 -4.45 17.04
N GLU A 154 17.82 -5.49 16.53
CA GLU A 154 19.25 -5.41 16.25
C GLU A 154 19.57 -4.38 15.15
N ASP A 155 18.79 -4.40 14.07
CA ASP A 155 18.98 -3.47 12.95
C ASP A 155 18.55 -2.05 13.34
N ALA A 156 17.52 -1.92 14.18
CA ALA A 156 17.17 -0.64 14.80
C ALA A 156 18.36 -0.06 15.60
N ALA A 157 19.00 -0.89 16.43
CA ALA A 157 20.12 -0.47 17.28
C ALA A 157 21.34 -0.08 16.45
N LYS A 158 21.70 -0.88 15.43
CA LYS A 158 22.79 -0.55 14.50
C LYS A 158 22.53 0.79 13.81
N PHE A 159 21.33 0.98 13.25
CA PHE A 159 21.00 2.22 12.57
C PHE A 159 21.02 3.44 13.50
N ALA A 160 20.51 3.31 14.74
CA ALA A 160 20.56 4.37 15.74
C ALA A 160 22.01 4.71 16.15
N PHE A 161 22.85 3.69 16.30
CA PHE A 161 24.27 3.86 16.59
C PHE A 161 25.02 4.59 15.46
N ASP A 162 24.78 4.20 14.21
CA ASP A 162 25.37 4.86 13.04
C ASP A 162 24.96 6.33 12.93
N LYS A 163 23.75 6.67 13.37
CA LYS A 163 23.24 8.06 13.46
C LYS A 163 23.69 8.81 14.72
N LYS A 164 24.41 8.14 15.64
CA LYS A 164 24.79 8.66 16.97
C LYS A 164 23.58 9.13 17.80
N ASP A 165 22.43 8.48 17.62
CA ASP A 165 21.17 8.83 18.28
C ASP A 165 21.04 8.05 19.60
N VAL A 166 21.50 8.67 20.68
CA VAL A 166 21.47 8.08 22.03
C VAL A 166 20.04 7.94 22.57
N GLU A 167 19.15 8.86 22.20
CA GLU A 167 17.75 8.81 22.61
C GLU A 167 17.04 7.61 21.98
N ALA A 168 17.26 7.38 20.68
CA ALA A 168 16.70 6.22 20.00
C ALA A 168 17.29 4.89 20.52
N LEU A 169 18.60 4.83 20.80
CA LEU A 169 19.21 3.65 21.43
C LEU A 169 18.59 3.36 22.80
N SER A 170 18.38 4.39 23.61
CA SER A 170 17.72 4.27 24.92
C SER A 170 16.27 3.79 24.77
N PHE A 171 15.54 4.32 23.79
CA PHE A 171 14.18 3.86 23.49
C PHE A 171 14.14 2.39 23.07
N ILE A 172 15.05 1.95 22.19
CA ILE A 172 15.15 0.54 21.76
C ILE A 172 15.45 -0.37 22.96
N LEU A 173 16.32 0.06 23.88
CA LEU A 173 16.64 -0.69 25.10
C LEU A 173 15.39 -0.93 25.97
N THR A 174 14.51 0.08 26.10
CA THR A 174 13.23 -0.11 26.82
C THR A 174 12.34 -1.14 26.14
N LYS A 175 12.32 -1.18 24.80
CA LYS A 175 11.54 -2.16 24.04
C LYS A 175 12.10 -3.57 24.17
N CYS A 176 13.41 -3.73 24.29
CA CYS A 176 14.05 -5.02 24.57
C CYS A 176 13.74 -5.56 25.97
N SER A 177 13.23 -4.73 26.89
CA SER A 177 12.97 -5.09 28.28
C SER A 177 11.51 -5.45 28.56
N SER A 178 10.62 -5.31 27.57
CA SER A 178 9.19 -5.59 27.74
C SER A 178 8.92 -7.10 27.78
N PRO A 179 8.22 -7.62 28.81
CA PRO A 179 7.94 -9.06 28.97
C PRO A 179 7.00 -9.64 27.89
N SER A 180 6.44 -8.81 27.00
CA SER A 180 5.60 -9.23 25.87
C SER A 180 6.38 -9.86 24.73
N ILE A 181 7.70 -9.64 24.67
CA ILE A 181 8.62 -10.26 23.73
C ILE A 181 9.48 -11.20 24.59
N GLY A 182 9.07 -12.48 24.67
CA GLY A 182 9.55 -13.45 25.65
C GLY A 182 11.04 -13.31 25.97
N GLY A 183 11.34 -13.24 27.28
CA GLY A 183 12.68 -13.11 27.87
C GLY A 183 13.62 -14.22 27.44
N SER A 184 14.11 -14.10 26.22
CA SER A 184 15.05 -15.00 25.57
C SER A 184 16.46 -14.45 25.79
N SER A 185 17.43 -15.34 25.97
CA SER A 185 18.85 -15.04 26.10
C SER A 185 19.36 -14.04 25.05
N HIS A 186 18.78 -14.09 23.85
CA HIS A 186 19.05 -13.18 22.74
C HIS A 186 18.77 -11.70 23.07
N HIS A 187 17.67 -11.40 23.78
CA HIS A 187 17.34 -10.03 24.17
C HIS A 187 18.32 -9.48 25.21
N ARG A 188 18.81 -10.32 26.12
CA ARG A 188 19.81 -9.91 27.12
C ARG A 188 21.14 -9.53 26.47
N MET A 189 21.59 -10.30 25.48
CA MET A 189 22.80 -9.97 24.71
C MET A 189 22.65 -8.68 23.91
N LEU A 190 21.48 -8.46 23.30
CA LEU A 190 21.19 -7.23 22.59
C LEU A 190 21.18 -6.01 23.53
N GLN A 191 20.61 -6.14 24.73
CA GLN A 191 20.62 -5.07 25.74
C GLN A 191 22.05 -4.68 26.15
N GLU A 192 22.93 -5.65 26.37
CA GLU A 192 24.34 -5.38 26.69
C GLU A 192 25.05 -4.67 25.54
N LYS A 193 24.87 -5.14 24.30
CA LYS A 193 25.42 -4.48 23.10
C LYS A 193 24.96 -3.02 22.98
N ILE A 194 23.67 -2.75 23.19
CA ILE A 194 23.12 -1.38 23.12
C ILE A 194 23.73 -0.49 24.20
N ARG A 195 23.92 -0.99 25.43
CA ARG A 195 24.59 -0.23 26.51
C ARG A 195 26.04 0.10 26.15
N THR A 196 26.76 -0.83 25.54
CA THR A 196 28.12 -0.57 25.04
C THR A 196 28.13 0.49 23.93
N MET A 197 27.19 0.42 22.98
CA MET A 197 27.03 1.40 21.91
C MET A 197 26.78 2.81 22.46
N ILE A 198 25.90 2.96 23.44
CA ILE A 198 25.66 4.24 24.11
C ILE A 198 26.95 4.77 24.76
N GLY A 199 27.66 3.91 25.49
CA GLY A 199 28.92 4.28 26.14
C GLY A 199 30.06 4.65 25.17
N GLN A 200 30.01 4.22 23.91
CA GLN A 200 30.94 4.62 22.87
C GLN A 200 30.62 6.00 22.27
N ILE A 201 29.34 6.38 22.23
CA ILE A 201 28.91 7.70 21.72
C ILE A 201 29.10 8.79 22.78
N SER A 202 28.92 8.45 24.05
CA SER A 202 29.03 9.41 25.18
C SER A 202 30.46 9.67 25.67
N LYS A 203 31.47 9.06 25.04
CA LYS A 203 32.90 9.33 25.28
C LYS A 203 33.45 10.26 24.21
#